data_AF-A0A9X7DI98-F1
#
_entry.id   AF-A0A9X7DI98-F1
#
_cell.length_a   1.000
_cell.length_b   1.000
_cell.length_c   1.000
_cell.angle_alpha   90.00
_cell.angle_beta   90.00
_cell.angle_gamma   90.00
#
_symmetry.space_group_name_H-M   'P 1'
#
loop_
_entity.id
_entity.type
_entity.pdbx_description
1 polymer ?
#
loop_
_entity_poly.entity_id
_entity_poly.type
_entity_poly.pdbx_seq_one_letter_code
_entity_poly.pdbx_strand_id
1 'polypeptide(L)'
;MSRKNKILVPESRKALDALKAKVMHTTNPEDAKFEAAEEVGVPLTKGYNGNLTSHENGKVGGRIGGNMVKELVRMAQENLNKR
;
A
#
# COMPACT_ATOMS: atom_id res chain seq x y z
N MET A 1 -21.44 9.12 4.76
CA MET A 1 -19.96 9.08 4.70
C MET A 1 -19.52 8.81 3.27
N SER A 2 -18.83 9.74 2.63
CA SER A 2 -18.35 9.58 1.25
C SER A 2 -17.27 8.49 1.21
N ARG A 3 -17.39 7.51 0.31
CA ARG A 3 -16.40 6.44 0.11
C ARG A 3 -15.10 7.06 -0.42
N LYS A 4 -14.18 7.43 0.48
CA LYS A 4 -12.87 8.07 0.18
C LYS A 4 -11.81 7.12 -0.42
N ASN A 5 -12.21 6.08 -1.15
CA ASN A 5 -11.29 5.13 -1.80
C ASN A 5 -11.27 5.30 -3.33
N LYS A 6 -11.43 6.54 -3.82
CA LYS A 6 -11.44 6.82 -5.26
C LYS A 6 -9.99 6.97 -5.75
N ILE A 7 -9.52 5.96 -6.49
CA ILE A 7 -8.26 6.05 -7.23
C ILE A 7 -8.45 7.07 -8.36
N LEU A 8 -7.39 7.80 -8.71
CA LEU A 8 -7.38 8.76 -9.82
C LEU A 8 -7.83 8.11 -11.15
N VAL A 9 -7.35 6.90 -11.42
CA VAL A 9 -7.73 6.09 -12.57
C VAL A 9 -8.42 4.81 -12.07
N PRO A 10 -9.76 4.73 -12.12
CA PRO A 10 -10.52 3.60 -11.57
C PRO A 10 -10.16 2.24 -12.19
N GLU A 11 -9.94 2.21 -13.51
CA GLU A 11 -9.60 0.99 -14.25
C GLU A 11 -8.27 0.36 -13.80
N SER A 12 -7.40 1.16 -13.19
CA SER A 12 -6.11 0.69 -12.69
C SER A 12 -6.19 -0.06 -11.36
N ARG A 13 -7.38 -0.19 -10.74
CA ARG A 13 -7.59 -0.88 -9.45
C ARG A 13 -6.87 -2.24 -9.39
N LYS A 14 -7.12 -3.12 -10.37
CA LYS A 14 -6.53 -4.46 -10.42
C LYS A 14 -5.01 -4.41 -10.51
N ALA A 15 -4.47 -3.53 -11.35
CA ALA A 15 -3.02 -3.35 -11.50
C ALA A 15 -2.37 -2.80 -10.23
N LEU A 16 -3.02 -1.86 -9.53
CA LEU A 16 -2.54 -1.33 -8.26
C LEU A 16 -2.58 -2.37 -7.14
N ASP A 17 -3.59 -3.24 -7.11
CA ASP A 17 -3.65 -4.32 -6.12
C ASP A 17 -2.55 -5.36 -6.38
N ALA A 18 -2.28 -5.69 -7.65
CA ALA A 18 -1.13 -6.54 -8.03
C ALA A 18 0.22 -5.88 -7.69
N LEU A 19 0.35 -4.57 -7.93
CA LEU A 19 1.55 -3.81 -7.55
C LEU A 19 1.76 -3.81 -6.03
N LYS A 20 0.69 -3.65 -5.25
CA LYS A 20 0.74 -3.71 -3.78
C LYS A 20 1.29 -5.04 -3.30
N ALA A 21 0.78 -6.15 -3.84
CA ALA A 21 1.26 -7.49 -3.53
C ALA A 21 2.74 -7.66 -3.91
N LYS A 22 3.13 -7.23 -5.11
CA LYS A 22 4.52 -7.28 -5.59
C LYS A 22 5.49 -6.50 -4.70
N VAL A 23 5.13 -5.28 -4.33
CA VAL A 23 5.98 -4.36 -3.56
C VAL A 23 6.14 -4.82 -2.10
N MET A 24 5.12 -5.46 -1.55
CA MET A 24 5.14 -5.98 -0.18
C MET A 24 5.52 -7.46 -0.11
N HIS A 25 5.99 -8.05 -1.22
CA HIS A 25 6.38 -9.46 -1.29
C HIS A 25 5.30 -10.46 -0.81
N THR A 26 4.02 -10.10 -0.94
CA THR A 26 2.90 -10.95 -0.55
C THR A 26 2.22 -11.57 -1.77
N THR A 27 1.58 -12.73 -1.59
CA THR A 27 0.75 -13.34 -2.64
C THR A 27 -0.59 -12.60 -2.78
N ASN A 28 -1.20 -12.20 -1.66
CA ASN A 28 -2.45 -11.46 -1.67
C ASN A 28 -2.23 -9.98 -1.31
N PRO A 29 -2.92 -9.03 -1.97
CA PRO A 29 -2.86 -7.61 -1.64
C PRO A 29 -3.36 -7.27 -0.23
N GLU A 30 -4.23 -8.11 0.35
CA GLU A 30 -4.78 -7.90 1.69
C GLU A 30 -3.78 -8.24 2.80
N ASP A 31 -2.85 -9.15 2.53
CA ASP A 31 -1.85 -9.58 3.51
C ASP A 31 -0.72 -8.55 3.67
N ALA A 32 -0.55 -7.69 2.66
CA ALA A 32 0.43 -6.60 2.64
C ALA A 32 0.40 -5.68 3.87
N LYS A 33 -0.78 -5.50 4.49
CA LYS A 33 -0.93 -4.67 5.69
C LYS A 33 -0.34 -5.31 6.94
N PHE A 34 -0.35 -6.64 7.02
CA PHE A 34 0.23 -7.37 8.14
C PHE A 34 1.75 -7.42 8.01
N GLU A 35 2.25 -7.69 6.80
CA GLU A 35 3.68 -7.62 6.50
C GLU A 35 4.25 -6.22 6.81
N ALA A 36 3.60 -5.17 6.31
CA ALA A 36 4.01 -3.81 6.59
C ALA A 36 4.00 -3.48 8.09
N ALA A 37 3.01 -4.01 8.83
CA ALA A 37 2.92 -3.78 10.27
C ALA A 37 4.02 -4.50 11.05
N GLU A 38 4.37 -5.73 10.65
CA GLU A 38 5.48 -6.48 11.22
C GLU A 38 6.81 -5.74 11.00
N GLU A 39 7.09 -5.31 9.77
CA GLU A 39 8.30 -4.55 9.43
C GLU A 39 8.42 -3.24 10.22
N VAL A 40 7.30 -2.56 10.50
CA VAL A 40 7.29 -1.29 11.23
C VAL A 40 7.08 -1.45 12.75
N GLY A 41 6.96 -2.68 13.25
CA GLY A 41 6.78 -2.99 14.68
C GLY A 41 5.45 -2.51 15.25
N VAL A 42 4.38 -2.49 14.46
CA VAL A 42 3.02 -2.13 14.91
C VAL A 42 2.23 -3.41 15.16
N PRO A 43 1.58 -3.57 16.33
CA PRO A 43 0.84 -4.79 16.66
C PRO A 43 -0.53 -4.83 15.97
N LEU A 44 -0.54 -4.96 14.64
CA LEU A 44 -1.76 -5.06 13.84
C LEU A 44 -2.29 -6.50 13.88
N THR A 45 -3.55 -6.65 14.27
CA THR A 45 -4.22 -7.95 14.37
C THR A 45 -5.32 -8.10 13.31
N LYS A 46 -5.82 -9.32 13.09
CA LYS A 46 -7.01 -9.57 12.25
C LYS A 46 -8.32 -9.09 12.90
N GLY A 47 -8.29 -8.74 14.19
CA GLY A 47 -9.44 -8.30 14.97
C GLY A 47 -9.64 -6.78 14.97
N TYR A 48 -10.15 -6.26 16.08
CA TYR A 48 -10.32 -4.82 16.29
C TYR A 48 -8.97 -4.17 16.62
N ASN A 49 -8.60 -3.15 15.84
CA ASN A 49 -7.37 -2.38 16.03
C ASN A 49 -7.64 -0.90 16.38
N GLY A 50 -8.83 -0.58 16.91
CA GLY A 50 -9.18 0.81 17.22
C GLY A 50 -8.42 1.42 18.40
N ASN A 51 -7.65 0.61 19.11
CA ASN A 51 -6.67 1.04 20.11
C ASN A 51 -5.34 1.53 19.49
N LEU A 52 -5.08 1.25 18.21
CA LEU A 52 -3.89 1.76 17.54
C LEU A 52 -4.00 3.27 17.33
N THR A 53 -2.91 3.97 17.64
CA THR A 53 -2.81 5.41 17.42
C THR A 53 -2.86 5.75 15.93
N SER A 54 -3.29 6.98 15.61
CA SER A 54 -3.23 7.49 14.23
C SER A 54 -1.80 7.45 13.66
N HIS A 55 -0.79 7.60 14.53
CA HIS A 55 0.61 7.52 14.14
C HIS A 55 0.99 6.09 13.71
N GLU A 56 0.63 5.08 14.47
CA GLU A 56 0.89 3.66 14.14
C GLU A 56 0.18 3.24 12.86
N ASN A 57 -1.11 3.56 12.72
CA ASN A 57 -1.86 3.33 11.49
C ASN A 57 -1.22 4.04 10.29
N GLY A 58 -0.75 5.28 10.49
CA GLY A 58 -0.02 6.06 9.49
C GLY A 58 1.30 5.42 9.09
N LYS A 59 2.02 4.80 10.04
CA LYS A 59 3.29 4.11 9.78
C LYS A 59 3.09 2.88 8.88
N VAL A 60 2.07 2.05 9.17
CA VAL A 60 1.70 0.90 8.33
C VAL A 60 1.26 1.34 6.94
N GLY A 61 0.32 2.29 6.87
CA GLY A 61 -0.18 2.80 5.59
C GLY A 61 0.90 3.51 4.75
N GLY A 62 1.78 4.26 5.40
CA GLY A 62 2.91 4.96 4.80
C GLY A 62 3.96 4.00 4.25
N ARG A 63 4.24 2.89 4.93
CA ARG A 63 5.13 1.83 4.43
C ARG A 63 4.60 1.25 3.11
N ILE A 64 3.33 0.88 3.05
CA ILE A 64 2.71 0.31 1.84
C ILE A 64 2.64 1.37 0.73
N GLY A 65 1.97 2.50 1.01
CA GLY A 65 1.70 3.54 0.02
C GLY A 65 2.98 4.23 -0.48
N GLY A 66 3.94 4.49 0.40
CA GLY A 66 5.21 5.11 0.05
C GLY A 66 6.03 4.26 -0.92
N ASN A 67 6.11 2.95 -0.67
CA ASN A 67 6.80 2.04 -1.59
C ASN A 67 6.07 1.95 -2.95
N MET A 68 4.73 1.87 -2.94
CA MET A 68 3.94 1.84 -4.18
C MET A 68 4.19 3.09 -5.03
N VAL A 69 4.16 4.28 -4.41
CA VAL A 69 4.44 5.54 -5.12
C VAL A 69 5.87 5.58 -5.65
N LYS A 70 6.85 5.16 -4.84
CA LYS A 70 8.26 5.09 -5.27
C LYS A 70 8.43 4.21 -6.51
N GLU A 71 7.78 3.03 -6.53
CA GLU A 71 7.83 2.11 -7.65
C GLU A 71 7.10 2.64 -8.89
N LEU A 72 5.94 3.30 -8.71
CA LEU A 72 5.22 3.95 -9.80
C LEU A 72 6.03 5.07 -10.46
N VAL A 73 6.70 5.90 -9.66
CA VAL A 73 7.57 6.97 -10.16
C VAL A 73 8.74 6.39 -10.94
N ARG A 74 9.38 5.32 -10.43
CA ARG A 74 10.46 4.61 -11.14
C ARG A 74 9.99 4.09 -12.51
N MET A 75 8.85 3.39 -12.55
CA MET A 75 8.27 2.89 -13.81
C MET A 75 7.97 4.01 -14.80
N ALA A 76 7.42 5.14 -14.32
CA ALA A 76 7.13 6.29 -15.16
C ALA A 76 8.41 6.91 -15.75
N GLN A 77 9.46 7.08 -14.94
CA GLN A 77 10.76 7.59 -15.39
C GLN A 77 11.39 6.68 -16.45
N GLU A 78 11.37 5.36 -16.24
CA GLU A 78 11.87 4.39 -17.22
C GLU A 78 11.12 4.43 -18.54
N ASN A 79 9.79 4.60 -18.50
CA ASN A 79 8.98 4.70 -19.70
C ASN A 79 9.21 6.01 -20.46
N LEU A 80 9.52 7.10 -19.75
CA LEU A 80 9.87 8.38 -20.37
C LEU A 80 11.25 8.33 -21.03
N ASN A 81 12.23 7.67 -20.40
CA ASN A 81 13.59 7.55 -20.92
C ASN A 81 13.72 6.56 -22.10
N LYS A 82 12.73 5.69 -22.32
CA LYS A 82 12.68 4.75 -23.44
C LYS A 82 12.13 5.35 -24.73
N ARG A 83 11.70 6.61 -24.70
CA ARG A 83 11.20 7.36 -25.86
C ARG A 83 12.32 8.23 -26.41
#